data_AF-A0A819H7A1-F1
#
_entry.id   AF-A0A819H7A1-F1
#
_cell.length_a   1.000
_cell.length_b   1.000
_cell.length_c   1.000
_cell.angle_alpha   90.00
_cell.angle_beta   90.00
_cell.angle_gamma   90.00
#
_symmetry.space_group_name_H-M   'P 1'
#
loop_
_entity.id
_entity.type
_entity.pdbx_description
1 polymer ?
#
loop_
_entity_poly.entity_id
_entity_poly.type
_entity_poly.pdbx_seq_one_letter_code
_entity_poly.pdbx_strand_id
1 'polypeptide(L)'
;IPMSSKLGMIECLDNTCLLKDLIQESYNDNQLDIITNQAKTANNTIMYAQLFLSLTKAQLQEEFNHIQSVIPVDLLRRAYYKIANYHQAFYT
;
A
#
# COMPACT_ATOMS: atom_id res chain seq x y z
N ILE A 1 0.32 6.97 26.93
CA ILE A 1 -0.17 7.18 28.31
C ILE A 1 -1.70 7.13 28.30
N PRO A 2 -2.33 6.05 28.79
CA PRO A 2 -3.77 5.99 28.93
C PRO A 2 -4.22 6.95 30.04
N MET A 3 -5.22 7.80 29.76
CA MET A 3 -5.73 8.80 30.70
C MET A 3 -7.15 8.46 31.20
N SER A 4 -7.97 7.83 30.36
CA SER A 4 -9.27 7.28 30.73
C SER A 4 -9.59 6.02 29.90
N SER A 5 -10.73 5.38 30.17
CA SER A 5 -11.16 4.17 29.44
C SER A 5 -11.27 4.36 27.92
N LYS A 6 -11.43 5.60 27.43
CA LYS A 6 -11.54 5.92 26.00
C LYS A 6 -10.53 6.97 25.52
N LEU A 7 -9.63 7.42 26.40
CA LEU A 7 -8.70 8.50 26.09
C LEU A 7 -7.28 8.12 26.48
N GLY A 8 -6.36 8.31 25.56
CA GLY A 8 -4.94 8.19 25.81
C GLY A 8 -4.14 9.11 24.90
N MET A 9 -2.91 9.39 25.30
CA MET A 9 -1.92 10.09 24.49
C MET A 9 -0.92 9.09 23.94
N ILE A 10 -0.51 9.29 22.69
CA ILE A 10 0.55 8.55 22.02
C ILE A 10 1.63 9.55 21.67
N GLU A 11 2.89 9.14 21.84
CA GLU A 11 4.03 9.95 21.43
C GLU A 11 4.02 10.13 19.92
N CYS A 12 4.23 11.37 19.47
CA CYS A 12 4.40 11.68 18.06
C CYS A 12 5.89 11.59 17.73
N LEU A 13 6.28 10.60 16.94
CA LEU A 13 7.67 10.40 16.57
C LEU A 13 8.08 11.39 15.47
N ASP A 14 9.09 12.19 15.75
CA ASP A 14 9.66 13.12 14.78
C ASP A 14 10.31 12.37 13.61
N ASN A 15 10.24 12.98 12.42
CA ASN A 15 10.81 12.45 11.17
C ASN A 15 10.29 11.07 10.75
N THR A 16 9.09 10.69 11.20
CA THR A 16 8.38 9.50 10.73
C THR A 16 7.29 9.89 9.74
N CYS A 17 7.09 9.06 8.71
CA CYS A 17 5.99 9.19 7.76
C CYS A 17 5.22 7.88 7.67
N LEU A 18 3.96 7.93 7.22
CA LEU A 18 3.20 6.72 6.99
C LEU A 18 3.72 6.02 5.73
N LEU A 19 3.82 4.69 5.80
CA LEU A 19 4.27 3.88 4.66
C LEU A 19 3.46 4.14 3.39
N LYS A 20 2.14 4.35 3.53
CA LYS A 20 1.27 4.66 2.39
C LYS A 20 1.69 5.93 1.66
N ASP A 21 2.11 6.96 2.41
CA ASP A 21 2.45 8.28 1.86
C ASP A 21 3.81 8.18 1.15
N LEU A 22 4.77 7.49 1.76
CA LEU A 22 6.08 7.21 1.17
C LEU A 22 6.00 6.44 -0.16
N ILE A 23 5.14 5.41 -0.21
CA ILE A 23 4.92 4.64 -1.44
C ILE A 23 4.20 5.49 -2.48
N GLN A 24 3.21 6.30 -2.05
CA GLN A 24 2.44 7.16 -2.95
C GLN A 24 3.33 8.17 -3.69
N GLU A 25 4.28 8.79 -3.01
CA GLU A 25 5.28 9.70 -3.60
C GLU A 25 6.27 9.02 -4.56
N SER A 26 6.33 7.69 -4.53
CA SER A 26 7.25 6.90 -5.36
C SER A 26 6.65 6.42 -6.67
N TYR A 27 5.33 6.60 -6.87
CA TYR A 27 4.69 6.37 -8.15
C TYR A 27 5.05 7.45 -9.17
N ASN A 28 5.05 7.06 -10.44
CA ASN A 28 4.98 8.01 -11.54
C ASN A 28 3.51 8.39 -11.80
N ASP A 29 3.26 9.58 -12.33
CA ASP A 29 1.90 10.08 -12.60
C ASP A 29 1.05 9.07 -13.41
N ASN A 30 1.64 8.49 -14.46
CA ASN A 30 0.98 7.48 -15.30
C ASN A 30 0.62 6.19 -14.53
N GLN A 31 1.38 5.82 -13.49
CA GLN A 31 1.13 4.61 -12.70
C GLN A 31 0.02 4.83 -11.67
N LEU A 32 -0.02 6.04 -11.10
CA LEU A 32 -1.03 6.44 -10.12
C LEU A 32 -2.45 6.42 -10.73
N ASP A 33 -2.57 6.87 -11.98
CA ASP A 33 -3.84 6.88 -12.72
C ASP A 33 -4.38 5.47 -12.98
N ILE A 34 -3.51 4.52 -13.33
CA ILE A 34 -3.90 3.13 -13.60
C ILE A 34 -4.46 2.48 -12.33
N ILE A 35 -3.78 2.65 -11.18
CA ILE A 35 -4.19 2.08 -9.90
C ILE A 35 -5.51 2.68 -9.41
N THR A 36 -5.66 4.01 -9.54
CA THR A 36 -6.87 4.72 -9.10
C THR A 36 -8.11 4.30 -9.90
N ASN A 37 -7.94 3.92 -11.17
CA ASN A 37 -9.04 3.45 -12.01
C ASN A 37 -9.40 1.98 -11.77
N GLN A 38 -8.42 1.12 -11.42
CA GLN A 38 -8.68 -0.28 -11.09
C GLN A 38 -9.21 -0.50 -9.67
N ALA A 39 -8.89 0.37 -8.70
CA ALA A 39 -9.39 0.24 -7.33
C ALA A 39 -10.90 0.55 -7.17
N LYS A 40 -11.54 1.16 -8.18
CA LYS A 40 -12.95 1.60 -8.12
C LYS A 40 -13.98 0.47 -8.19
N THR A 41 -13.58 -0.76 -8.53
CA THR A 41 -14.51 -1.89 -8.73
C THR A 41 -14.92 -2.63 -7.46
N ALA A 42 -14.36 -2.33 -6.29
CA ALA A 42 -14.58 -3.10 -5.06
C ALA A 42 -15.16 -2.28 -3.88
N ASN A 43 -16.25 -1.55 -4.11
CA ASN A 43 -16.84 -0.65 -3.11
C ASN A 43 -18.02 -1.22 -2.30
N ASN A 44 -18.10 -2.54 -2.07
CA ASN A 44 -19.16 -3.08 -1.20
C ASN A 44 -18.67 -4.21 -0.29
N THR A 45 -18.71 -3.97 1.02
CA THR A 45 -18.32 -4.94 2.06
C THR A 45 -19.12 -6.24 1.99
N ILE A 46 -20.37 -6.17 1.52
CA ILE A 46 -21.26 -7.32 1.31
C ILE A 46 -20.74 -8.26 0.20
N MET A 47 -20.00 -7.74 -0.77
CA MET A 47 -19.44 -8.53 -1.88
C MET A 47 -18.31 -9.45 -1.41
N TYR A 48 -17.53 -9.11 -0.38
CA TYR A 48 -16.42 -9.97 0.08
C TYR A 48 -16.89 -11.33 0.60
N ALA A 49 -18.02 -11.37 1.32
CA ALA A 49 -18.60 -12.62 1.81
C ALA A 49 -19.09 -13.51 0.65
N GLN A 50 -19.67 -12.90 -0.38
CA GLN A 50 -20.13 -13.61 -1.58
C GLN A 50 -18.95 -14.07 -2.45
N LEU A 51 -17.90 -13.25 -2.58
CA LEU A 51 -16.66 -13.60 -3.29
C LEU A 51 -15.95 -14.78 -2.62
N PHE A 52 -15.89 -14.82 -1.29
CA PHE A 52 -15.26 -15.92 -0.56
C PHE A 52 -15.96 -17.27 -0.79
N LEU A 53 -17.30 -17.28 -0.90
CA LEU A 53 -18.06 -18.50 -1.15
C LEU A 53 -18.08 -18.93 -2.62
N SER A 54 -17.89 -17.98 -3.55
CA SER A 54 -18.04 -18.22 -5.00
C SER A 54 -16.73 -18.48 -5.74
N LEU A 55 -15.60 -17.93 -5.26
CA LEU A 55 -14.32 -18.07 -5.92
C LEU A 55 -13.57 -19.33 -5.47
N THR A 56 -13.01 -20.04 -6.44
CA THR A 56 -12.05 -21.11 -6.17
C THR A 56 -10.66 -20.53 -5.91
N LYS A 57 -9.79 -21.30 -5.23
CA LYS A 57 -8.39 -20.93 -4.99
C LYS A 57 -7.65 -20.54 -6.28
N ALA A 58 -7.90 -21.26 -7.38
CA ALA A 58 -7.24 -21.00 -8.65
C ALA A 58 -7.65 -19.65 -9.25
N GLN A 59 -8.95 -19.34 -9.26
CA GLN A 59 -9.46 -18.06 -9.74
C GLN A 59 -8.97 -16.89 -8.89
N LEU A 60 -8.93 -17.05 -7.56
CA LEU A 60 -8.37 -16.04 -6.67
C LEU A 60 -6.88 -15.78 -6.98
N GLN A 61 -6.12 -16.84 -7.23
CA GLN A 61 -4.69 -16.73 -7.57
C GLN A 61 -4.49 -15.98 -8.89
N GLU A 62 -5.30 -16.26 -9.92
CA GLU A 62 -5.24 -15.56 -11.21
C GLU A 62 -5.57 -14.07 -11.07
N GLU A 63 -6.68 -13.73 -10.41
CA GLU A 63 -7.07 -12.34 -10.16
C GLU A 63 -6.04 -11.59 -9.30
N PHE A 64 -5.51 -12.25 -8.27
CA PHE A 64 -4.45 -11.67 -7.45
C PHE A 64 -3.18 -11.38 -8.27
N ASN A 65 -2.73 -12.34 -9.08
CA ASN A 65 -1.56 -12.16 -9.94
C ASN A 65 -1.80 -11.06 -10.97
N HIS A 66 -3.03 -10.96 -11.51
CA HIS A 66 -3.42 -9.92 -12.45
C HIS A 66 -3.32 -8.52 -11.80
N ILE A 67 -3.92 -8.34 -10.62
CA ILE A 67 -3.84 -7.07 -9.87
C ILE A 67 -2.40 -6.75 -9.49
N GLN A 68 -1.65 -7.75 -8.99
CA GLN A 68 -0.26 -7.57 -8.59
C GLN A 68 0.63 -7.14 -9.75
N SER A 69 0.36 -7.62 -10.98
CA SER A 69 1.16 -7.29 -12.17
C SER A 69 1.16 -5.80 -12.52
N VAL A 70 0.15 -5.05 -12.06
CA VAL A 70 0.02 -3.61 -12.29
C VAL A 70 0.88 -2.80 -11.31
N ILE A 71 1.20 -3.39 -10.15
CA ILE A 71 2.00 -2.74 -9.11
C ILE A 71 3.49 -2.85 -9.49
N PRO A 72 4.23 -1.73 -9.58
CA PRO A 72 5.66 -1.78 -9.84
C PRO A 72 6.42 -2.49 -8.71
N VAL A 73 7.22 -3.48 -9.08
CA VAL A 73 7.97 -4.35 -8.15
C VAL A 73 9.05 -3.63 -7.33
N ASP A 74 9.50 -2.46 -7.78
CA ASP A 74 10.63 -1.73 -7.20
C ASP A 74 10.24 -0.43 -6.46
N LEU A 75 8.96 -0.23 -6.13
CA LEU A 75 8.47 0.98 -5.44
C LEU A 75 9.22 1.31 -4.16
N LEU A 76 9.36 0.33 -3.26
CA LEU A 76 10.09 0.53 -2.00
C LEU A 76 11.55 0.87 -2.25
N ARG A 77 12.18 0.19 -3.21
CA ARG A 77 13.56 0.48 -3.59
C ARG A 77 13.71 1.92 -4.08
N ARG A 78 12.79 2.40 -4.92
CA ARG A 78 12.76 3.80 -5.39
C ARG A 78 12.56 4.77 -4.24
N ALA A 79 11.64 4.47 -3.33
CA ALA A 79 11.37 5.30 -2.15
C ALA A 79 12.62 5.48 -1.29
N TYR A 80 13.27 4.37 -0.93
CA TYR A 80 14.51 4.39 -0.16
C TYR A 80 15.65 5.09 -0.89
N TYR A 81 15.75 4.92 -2.21
CA TYR A 81 16.78 5.57 -3.00
C TYR A 81 16.56 7.10 -3.10
N LYS A 82 15.30 7.58 -3.10
CA LYS A 82 15.01 9.02 -3.00
C LYS A 82 15.43 9.60 -1.64
N ILE A 83 15.27 8.84 -0.56
CA ILE A 83 15.66 9.25 0.79
C ILE A 83 17.18 9.19 0.97
N ALA A 84 17.83 8.17 0.40
CA ALA A 84 19.26 7.98 0.45
C ALA A 84 19.95 8.98 -0.48
N ASN A 85 20.32 10.15 0.06
CA ASN A 85 21.04 11.22 -0.67
C ASN A 85 22.32 10.76 -1.39
N TYR A 86 22.88 9.61 -1.03
CA TYR A 86 24.05 8.98 -1.66
C TYR A 86 23.88 7.46 -1.71
N HIS A 87 24.44 6.80 -2.73
CA HIS A 87 24.35 5.34 -2.91
C HIS A 87 24.82 4.54 -1.69
N GLN A 88 25.86 5.00 -1.00
CA GLN A 88 26.39 4.30 0.17
C GLN A 88 25.38 4.29 1.33
N ALA A 89 24.59 5.35 1.48
CA ALA A 89 23.55 5.47 2.51
C ALA A 89 22.34 4.55 2.25
N PHE A 90 22.19 4.03 1.04
CA PHE A 90 21.14 3.07 0.71
C PHE A 90 21.43 1.66 1.24
N TYR A 91 22.72 1.31 1.42
CA TYR A 91 23.15 -0.03 1.83
C TYR A 91 23.56 -0.13 3.31
N THR A 92 23.58 1.00 4.03
CA THR A 92 23.80 1.10 5.47
C THR A 92 22.49 1.05 6.23
#